data_AF-A0A182SDS0-F1
#
_entry.id   AF-A0A182SDS0-F1
#
_cell.length_a   1.000
_cell.length_b   1.000
_cell.length_c   1.000
_cell.angle_alpha   90.00
_cell.angle_beta   90.00
_cell.angle_gamma   90.00
#
_symmetry.space_group_name_H-M   'P 1'
#
loop_
_entity.id
_entity.type
_entity.pdbx_description
1 polymer ?
#
loop_
_entity_poly.entity_id
_entity_poly.type
_entity_poly.pdbx_seq_one_letter_code
_entity_poly.pdbx_strand_id
1 'polypeptide(L)'
;MMLFVVASALIALSQVDAVNVATSYSVVHHDQPAAQPRLLQKASHVYAPSAHVVTASHSYSHAAAPHYAPLVSKTRYTVPFLSALQAQPQCPAPPTCIKSRYRTLDGSCNNLQNPTWGTPNRRYGRLLTPKYGDGISLPTVSVTGQDLPNSRVVSLVAFGEQDIPDPEYTLANMQWGQIMTHDMSMQAGGTQSKKHPTRCCTDEGKLIGKERAPSSCYPIIVPEHDPAHSQTDTECINFVRTLTDREDQCTPTHPSQPAEQLTTVTSYLDLSLVYGNSDQQNAGIRAFTGGRMAVVERDGYEWPPNNPNATTECENESRDEVCYLAGDS
;
A
#
# COMPACT_ATOMS: atom_id res chain seq x y z
N MET A 1 1.96 -11.19 -10.51
CA MET A 1 1.68 -11.85 -9.22
C MET A 1 1.23 -10.76 -8.24
N MET A 2 -0.07 -10.49 -8.17
CA MET A 2 -0.68 -9.58 -7.18
C MET A 2 -2.12 -10.09 -6.98
N LEU A 3 -2.35 -10.81 -5.88
CA LEU A 3 -3.68 -11.25 -5.47
C LEU A 3 -4.36 -10.09 -4.74
N PHE A 4 -5.42 -9.52 -5.32
CA PHE A 4 -6.44 -8.81 -4.56
C PHE A 4 -7.72 -9.66 -4.56
N VAL A 5 -8.12 -10.09 -3.37
CA VAL A 5 -9.35 -10.86 -3.14
C VAL A 5 -10.53 -9.88 -3.11
N VAL A 6 -11.35 -9.89 -4.15
CA VAL A 6 -12.74 -9.40 -4.07
C VAL A 6 -13.60 -10.59 -3.70
N ALA A 7 -14.03 -10.67 -2.43
CA ALA A 7 -15.00 -11.65 -1.99
C ALA A 7 -16.42 -11.10 -2.21
N SER A 8 -17.08 -11.50 -3.30
CA SER A 8 -18.53 -11.38 -3.45
C SER A 8 -19.17 -12.66 -2.92
N ALA A 9 -19.78 -12.60 -1.73
CA ALA A 9 -20.60 -13.69 -1.21
C ALA A 9 -22.02 -13.61 -1.79
N LEU A 10 -22.36 -14.54 -2.68
CA LEU A 10 -23.74 -14.85 -3.06
C LEU A 10 -24.44 -15.52 -1.88
N ILE A 11 -25.38 -14.82 -1.25
CA ILE A 11 -26.35 -15.43 -0.33
C ILE A 11 -27.68 -15.50 -1.07
N ALA A 12 -28.06 -16.72 -1.45
CA ALA A 12 -29.44 -17.05 -1.79
C ALA A 12 -30.14 -17.48 -0.51
N LEU A 13 -31.01 -16.63 0.06
CA LEU A 13 -32.11 -17.07 0.91
C LEU A 13 -33.29 -16.10 0.75
N SER A 14 -34.44 -16.73 0.55
CA SER A 14 -35.76 -16.18 0.29
C SER A 14 -36.36 -15.39 1.46
N GLN A 15 -37.24 -14.45 1.09
CA GLN A 15 -38.24 -13.70 1.87
C GLN A 15 -37.91 -12.22 2.16
N VAL A 16 -38.56 -11.43 1.30
CA VAL A 16 -38.91 -10.01 1.29
C VAL A 16 -39.02 -9.34 2.66
N ASP A 17 -38.21 -8.29 2.86
CA ASP A 17 -38.69 -6.99 3.33
C ASP A 17 -37.84 -5.91 2.65
N ALA A 18 -38.47 -5.18 1.73
CA ALA A 18 -37.83 -4.19 0.88
C ALA A 18 -37.60 -2.89 1.65
N VAL A 19 -36.34 -2.49 1.82
CA VAL A 19 -35.98 -1.09 2.07
C VAL A 19 -35.52 -0.51 0.74
N ASN A 20 -36.42 0.24 0.09
CA ASN A 20 -36.12 1.03 -1.10
C ASN A 20 -35.18 2.18 -0.73
N VAL A 21 -33.88 2.05 -1.01
CA VAL A 21 -32.99 3.20 -1.15
C VAL A 21 -32.94 3.55 -2.62
N ALA A 22 -33.77 4.53 -3.01
CA ALA A 22 -33.72 5.12 -4.34
C ALA A 22 -32.45 5.97 -4.46
N THR A 23 -31.46 5.51 -5.21
CA THR A 23 -30.41 6.39 -5.77
C THR A 23 -30.84 6.79 -7.17
N SER A 24 -31.70 7.80 -7.27
CA SER A 24 -31.88 8.51 -8.54
C SER A 24 -30.66 9.42 -8.75
N TYR A 25 -29.90 9.17 -9.81
CA TYR A 25 -29.04 10.18 -10.40
C TYR A 25 -29.59 10.52 -11.78
N SER A 26 -29.84 11.80 -12.01
CA SER A 26 -30.30 12.32 -13.29
C SER A 26 -29.07 12.66 -14.13
N VAL A 27 -28.82 11.90 -15.20
CA VAL A 27 -27.84 12.29 -16.22
C VAL A 27 -28.51 13.30 -17.13
N VAL A 28 -28.10 14.56 -17.04
CA VAL A 28 -28.50 15.60 -18.00
C VAL A 28 -27.68 15.38 -19.26
N HIS A 29 -28.31 14.84 -20.30
CA HIS A 29 -27.72 14.80 -21.64
C HIS A 29 -27.71 16.20 -22.24
N HIS A 30 -26.53 16.77 -22.43
CA HIS A 30 -26.35 17.84 -23.40
C HIS A 30 -26.12 17.20 -24.77
N ASP A 31 -27.18 17.17 -25.59
CA ASP A 31 -27.06 16.85 -27.01
C ASP A 31 -26.21 17.92 -27.71
N GLN A 32 -25.13 17.49 -28.36
CA GLN A 32 -24.54 18.20 -29.49
C GLN A 32 -24.18 17.23 -30.62
N PRO A 33 -24.32 17.67 -31.89
CA PRO A 33 -24.63 16.79 -33.00
C PRO A 33 -23.43 16.06 -33.60
N ALA A 34 -23.77 14.92 -34.22
CA ALA A 34 -22.91 13.93 -34.86
C ALA A 34 -21.81 14.50 -35.78
N ALA A 35 -20.58 13.99 -35.58
CA ALA A 35 -19.49 14.07 -36.55
C ALA A 35 -19.15 12.67 -37.08
N GLN A 36 -19.01 12.56 -38.40
CA GLN A 36 -18.87 11.35 -39.22
C GLN A 36 -17.60 10.51 -38.94
N PRO A 37 -17.60 9.20 -39.28
CA PRO A 37 -16.48 8.30 -39.00
C PRO A 37 -15.29 8.53 -39.94
N ARG A 38 -14.09 8.71 -39.37
CA ARG A 38 -12.82 8.66 -40.13
C ARG A 38 -12.29 7.22 -40.17
N LEU A 39 -12.04 6.75 -41.39
CA LEU A 39 -11.40 5.48 -41.73
C LEU A 39 -9.97 5.40 -41.15
N LEU A 40 -9.71 4.37 -40.34
CA LEU A 40 -8.35 4.00 -39.92
C LEU A 40 -7.70 3.12 -40.99
N GLN A 41 -6.73 3.68 -41.73
CA GLN A 41 -5.80 2.90 -42.56
C GLN A 41 -4.76 2.23 -41.67
N LYS A 42 -4.76 0.88 -41.66
CA LYS A 42 -3.66 0.04 -41.18
C LYS A 42 -2.45 0.24 -42.10
N ALA A 43 -1.31 0.64 -41.53
CA ALA A 43 0.00 0.45 -42.15
C ALA A 43 0.84 -0.44 -41.22
N SER A 44 1.00 -1.70 -41.64
CA SER A 44 1.94 -2.64 -41.06
C SER A 44 3.34 -2.32 -41.59
N HIS A 45 4.29 -2.00 -40.71
CA HIS A 45 5.71 -2.03 -41.04
C HIS A 45 6.46 -2.94 -40.07
N VAL A 46 6.83 -4.10 -40.62
CA VAL A 46 7.84 -5.03 -40.13
C VAL A 46 9.20 -4.36 -40.27
N TYR A 47 10.02 -4.36 -39.21
CA TYR A 47 11.47 -4.11 -39.34
C TYR A 47 12.25 -5.06 -38.43
N ALA A 48 13.09 -5.87 -39.05
CA ALA A 48 14.06 -6.79 -38.45
C ALA A 48 15.33 -6.03 -38.02
N PRO A 49 16.12 -6.54 -37.06
CA PRO A 49 17.29 -5.85 -36.54
C PRO A 49 18.48 -5.99 -37.50
N SER A 50 19.13 -4.89 -37.84
CA SER A 50 20.43 -4.91 -38.52
C SER A 50 21.49 -4.39 -37.57
N ALA A 51 22.44 -5.26 -37.24
CA ALA A 51 23.65 -4.94 -36.53
C ALA A 51 24.56 -4.06 -37.40
N HIS A 52 24.94 -2.89 -36.88
CA HIS A 52 26.07 -2.14 -37.41
C HIS A 52 27.02 -1.76 -36.27
N VAL A 53 28.16 -2.43 -36.26
CA VAL A 53 29.37 -2.05 -35.54
C VAL A 53 29.93 -0.80 -36.21
N VAL A 54 30.02 0.31 -35.47
CA VAL A 54 30.82 1.47 -35.86
C VAL A 54 31.79 1.77 -34.73
N THR A 55 33.06 1.44 -34.98
CA THR A 55 34.21 1.91 -34.23
C THR A 55 34.45 3.39 -34.57
N ALA A 56 34.41 4.26 -33.57
CA ALA A 56 34.90 5.63 -33.69
C ALA A 56 35.77 5.97 -32.48
N SER A 57 37.07 6.03 -32.73
CA SER A 57 38.10 6.53 -31.84
C SER A 57 38.08 8.06 -31.84
N HIS A 58 37.81 8.69 -30.70
CA HIS A 58 38.18 10.09 -30.48
C HIS A 58 38.63 10.31 -29.03
N SER A 59 39.92 10.58 -28.91
CA SER A 59 40.61 11.17 -27.76
C SER A 59 40.22 12.65 -27.62
N TYR A 60 39.89 13.14 -26.41
CA TYR A 60 40.27 14.50 -25.96
C TYR A 60 40.13 14.68 -24.42
N SER A 61 41.29 14.95 -23.83
CA SER A 61 41.65 15.83 -22.70
C SER A 61 40.76 16.01 -21.46
N HIS A 62 41.37 15.68 -20.32
CA HIS A 62 40.98 16.07 -18.95
C HIS A 62 40.90 17.60 -18.76
N ALA A 63 39.73 18.06 -18.29
CA ALA A 63 39.58 19.36 -17.63
C ALA A 63 39.11 19.13 -16.18
N ALA A 64 39.82 19.76 -15.25
CA ALA A 64 39.70 19.59 -13.80
C ALA A 64 38.33 20.04 -13.25
N ALA A 65 37.77 19.22 -12.35
CA ALA A 65 36.61 19.58 -11.55
C ALA A 65 37.01 20.55 -10.41
N PRO A 66 36.21 21.61 -10.12
CA PRO A 66 36.48 22.48 -8.99
C PRO A 66 36.14 21.81 -7.65
N HIS A 67 37.10 21.89 -6.74
CA HIS A 67 37.02 21.44 -5.35
C HIS A 67 35.90 22.14 -4.58
N TYR A 68 34.90 21.39 -4.11
CA TYR A 68 34.05 21.79 -2.99
C TYR A 68 34.65 21.29 -1.69
N ALA A 69 35.03 22.21 -0.81
CA ALA A 69 35.56 21.92 0.52
C ALA A 69 34.42 21.48 1.47
N PRO A 70 34.63 20.47 2.34
CA PRO A 70 33.64 20.10 3.35
C PRO A 70 33.76 21.05 4.55
N LEU A 71 32.68 21.78 4.85
CA LEU A 71 32.52 22.51 6.11
C LEU A 71 32.23 21.51 7.24
N VAL A 72 33.29 21.02 7.90
CA VAL A 72 33.18 20.23 9.13
C VAL A 72 33.08 21.18 10.33
N SER A 73 31.86 21.38 10.83
CA SER A 73 31.63 22.05 12.11
C SER A 73 32.12 21.17 13.26
N LYS A 74 33.16 21.60 13.97
CA LYS A 74 33.63 20.99 15.22
C LYS A 74 32.73 21.42 16.38
N THR A 75 31.57 20.78 16.52
CA THR A 75 30.79 20.87 17.77
C THR A 75 30.98 19.56 18.53
N ARG A 76 31.68 19.63 19.67
CA ARG A 76 31.84 18.50 20.61
C ARG A 76 30.48 18.21 21.23
N TYR A 77 29.77 17.21 20.75
CA TYR A 77 28.61 16.66 21.45
C TYR A 77 29.12 15.76 22.58
N THR A 78 29.15 16.29 23.79
CA THR A 78 29.19 15.48 25.01
C THR A 78 27.89 14.70 25.10
N VAL A 79 27.92 13.39 24.88
CA VAL A 79 26.79 12.48 25.13
C VAL A 79 26.58 12.39 26.65
N PRO A 80 25.47 12.89 27.21
CA PRO A 80 25.13 12.57 28.59
C PRO A 80 24.56 11.15 28.57
N PHE A 81 25.42 10.18 28.89
CA PHE A 81 24.98 8.88 29.38
C PHE A 81 24.33 9.13 30.75
N LEU A 82 22.99 9.14 30.77
CA LEU A 82 22.07 8.88 31.90
C LEU A 82 20.75 9.64 31.67
N SER A 83 19.74 8.95 31.12
CA SER A 83 18.30 9.08 31.42
C SER A 83 17.47 8.27 30.41
N ALA A 84 17.62 6.94 30.40
CA ALA A 84 16.61 6.05 29.83
C ALA A 84 15.56 5.73 30.93
N LEU A 85 14.96 6.77 31.48
CA LEU A 85 13.79 6.67 32.36
C LEU A 85 12.59 7.04 31.51
N GLN A 86 11.83 6.02 31.08
CA GLN A 86 10.45 6.11 30.58
C GLN A 86 10.12 7.39 29.80
N ALA A 87 10.57 7.50 28.56
CA ALA A 87 9.96 8.44 27.64
C ALA A 87 8.49 8.03 27.49
N GLN A 88 7.57 8.82 28.05
CA GLN A 88 6.17 8.70 27.73
C GLN A 88 6.04 8.82 26.20
N PRO A 89 5.25 7.97 25.54
CA PRO A 89 5.01 8.09 24.10
C PRO A 89 4.54 9.51 23.81
N GLN A 90 5.33 10.25 23.02
CA GLN A 90 4.99 11.61 22.65
C GLN A 90 3.92 11.55 21.57
N CYS A 91 2.67 11.62 22.01
CA CYS A 91 1.53 11.56 21.12
C CYS A 91 1.27 12.90 20.45
N PRO A 92 0.87 12.92 19.16
CA PRO A 92 0.55 14.15 18.47
C PRO A 92 -0.55 14.91 19.20
N ALA A 93 -0.31 16.18 19.50
CA ALA A 93 -1.36 17.05 20.02
C ALA A 93 -2.47 17.22 18.96
N PRO A 94 -3.73 17.44 19.37
CA PRO A 94 -4.79 17.76 18.44
C PRO A 94 -4.40 18.95 17.53
N PRO A 95 -4.68 18.87 16.22
CA PRO A 95 -4.29 19.93 15.30
C PRO A 95 -5.09 21.20 15.57
N THR A 96 -4.42 22.35 15.45
CA THR A 96 -5.09 23.66 15.50
C THR A 96 -5.48 24.07 14.09
N CYS A 97 -6.78 24.19 13.83
CA CYS A 97 -7.29 24.50 12.51
C CYS A 97 -7.17 25.98 12.17
N ILE A 98 -6.34 26.27 11.17
CA ILE A 98 -6.22 27.60 10.57
C ILE A 98 -7.06 27.68 9.31
N LYS A 99 -7.63 28.86 9.04
CA LYS A 99 -8.35 29.10 7.80
C LYS A 99 -7.36 29.11 6.63
N SER A 100 -7.39 28.06 5.82
CA SER A 100 -6.56 27.89 4.62
C SER A 100 -7.44 27.68 3.40
N ARG A 101 -6.90 27.99 2.21
CA ARG A 101 -7.52 27.61 0.92
C ARG A 101 -7.20 26.14 0.56
N TYR A 102 -6.12 25.60 1.09
CA TYR A 102 -5.56 24.30 0.71
C TYR A 102 -5.74 23.27 1.83
N ARG A 103 -5.80 22.00 1.42
CA ARG A 103 -5.80 20.85 2.33
C ARG A 103 -4.46 20.76 3.06
N THR A 104 -4.48 20.24 4.27
CA THR A 104 -3.28 19.72 4.93
C THR A 104 -2.92 18.37 4.32
N LEU A 105 -1.64 18.00 4.35
CA LEU A 105 -1.17 16.75 3.77
C LEU A 105 -1.61 15.52 4.56
N ASP A 106 -1.84 15.67 5.87
CA ASP A 106 -2.33 14.61 6.74
C ASP A 106 -3.87 14.56 6.81
N GLY A 107 -4.56 15.36 5.98
CA GLY A 107 -6.03 15.44 5.96
C GLY A 107 -6.66 16.13 7.18
N SER A 108 -5.87 16.58 8.15
CA SER A 108 -6.39 17.26 9.35
C SER A 108 -7.20 18.51 9.03
N CYS A 109 -8.12 18.88 9.92
CA CYS A 109 -8.95 20.08 9.78
C CYS A 109 -9.88 20.12 8.56
N ASN A 110 -10.06 19.00 7.85
CA ASN A 110 -11.10 18.85 6.83
C ASN A 110 -12.49 18.96 7.46
N ASN A 111 -12.69 18.35 8.63
CA ASN A 111 -13.86 18.56 9.48
C ASN A 111 -13.50 19.47 10.67
N LEU A 112 -14.08 20.67 10.75
CA LEU A 112 -13.74 21.65 11.80
C LEU A 112 -14.23 21.27 13.20
N GLN A 113 -15.26 20.43 13.30
CA GLN A 113 -15.77 19.95 14.59
C GLN A 113 -14.96 18.74 15.08
N ASN A 114 -14.47 17.92 14.16
CA ASN A 114 -13.64 16.76 14.43
C ASN A 114 -12.36 16.80 13.56
N PRO A 115 -11.37 17.63 13.94
CA PRO A 115 -10.20 17.91 13.10
C PRO A 115 -9.34 16.70 12.73
N THR A 116 -9.49 15.57 13.42
CA THR A 116 -8.69 14.36 13.21
C THR A 116 -9.43 13.27 12.44
N TRP A 117 -10.67 13.52 11.98
CA TRP A 117 -11.36 12.57 11.12
C TRP A 117 -10.65 12.45 9.78
N GLY A 118 -10.46 11.22 9.31
CA GLY A 118 -9.81 10.94 8.03
C GLY A 118 -8.29 11.14 8.01
N THR A 119 -7.65 11.44 9.14
CA THR A 119 -6.19 11.53 9.21
C THR A 119 -5.53 10.15 9.23
N PRO A 120 -4.29 10.00 8.77
CA PRO A 120 -3.48 8.80 8.94
C PRO A 120 -3.32 8.37 10.41
N ASN A 121 -2.91 7.12 10.60
CA ASN A 121 -2.67 6.47 11.90
C ASN A 121 -3.91 6.54 12.81
N ARG A 122 -5.06 6.17 12.24
CA ARG A 122 -6.37 6.14 12.90
C ARG A 122 -7.08 4.84 12.61
N ARG A 123 -8.02 4.50 13.50
CA ARG A 123 -8.90 3.34 13.34
C ARG A 123 -9.74 3.50 12.08
N TYR A 124 -9.95 2.39 11.36
CA TYR A 124 -11.00 2.34 10.35
C TYR A 124 -12.38 2.57 10.97
N GLY A 125 -13.28 3.18 10.21
CA GLY A 125 -14.70 3.23 10.57
C GLY A 125 -15.32 1.84 10.50
N ARG A 126 -16.03 1.42 11.54
CA ARG A 126 -16.80 0.18 11.53
C ARG A 126 -18.26 0.43 11.16
N LEU A 127 -18.71 -0.20 10.09
CA LEU A 127 -20.14 -0.25 9.73
C LEU A 127 -20.89 -1.29 10.56
N LEU A 128 -20.22 -2.35 11.02
CA LEU A 128 -20.76 -3.43 11.83
C LEU A 128 -19.82 -3.77 12.98
N THR A 129 -20.37 -4.37 14.04
CA THR A 129 -19.60 -4.85 15.19
C THR A 129 -18.57 -5.90 14.77
N PRO A 130 -17.31 -5.83 15.25
CA PRO A 130 -16.29 -6.81 14.90
C PRO A 130 -16.61 -8.19 15.47
N LYS A 131 -16.20 -9.24 14.76
CA LYS A 131 -16.41 -10.63 15.16
C LYS A 131 -15.07 -11.36 15.35
N TYR A 132 -14.52 -11.28 16.55
CA TYR A 132 -13.33 -12.04 16.97
C TYR A 132 -13.72 -13.28 17.77
N GLY A 133 -12.87 -14.32 17.76
CA GLY A 133 -13.15 -15.58 18.47
C GLY A 133 -13.25 -15.43 19.99
N ASP A 134 -12.49 -14.48 20.55
CA ASP A 134 -12.52 -14.07 21.97
C ASP A 134 -13.32 -12.76 22.18
N GLY A 135 -13.96 -12.23 21.14
CA GLY A 135 -14.58 -10.91 21.14
C GLY A 135 -13.61 -9.73 21.20
N ILE A 136 -12.29 -9.99 21.18
CA ILE A 136 -11.25 -8.98 21.40
C ILE A 136 -10.30 -8.90 20.21
N SER A 137 -9.55 -9.95 19.94
CA SER A 137 -8.48 -9.91 18.94
C SER A 137 -8.17 -11.26 18.29
N LEU A 138 -8.65 -12.39 18.82
CA LEU A 138 -8.37 -13.68 18.19
C LEU A 138 -9.11 -13.83 16.86
N PRO A 139 -8.50 -14.49 15.86
CA PRO A 139 -9.18 -14.87 14.64
C PRO A 139 -10.55 -15.50 14.92
N THR A 140 -11.50 -15.19 14.04
CA THR A 140 -12.88 -15.62 14.24
C THR A 140 -13.02 -17.14 14.09
N VAL A 141 -14.05 -17.70 14.73
CA VAL A 141 -14.39 -19.12 14.66
C VAL A 141 -15.73 -19.32 13.96
N SER A 142 -15.97 -20.56 13.52
CA SER A 142 -17.26 -20.99 12.99
C SER A 142 -18.38 -20.79 14.01
N VAL A 143 -19.63 -20.72 13.54
CA VAL A 143 -20.83 -20.74 14.40
C VAL A 143 -20.93 -22.00 15.28
N THR A 144 -20.22 -23.06 14.90
CA THR A 144 -20.12 -24.32 15.67
C THR A 144 -19.01 -24.28 16.73
N GLY A 145 -18.23 -23.20 16.81
CA GLY A 145 -17.05 -23.08 17.67
C GLY A 145 -15.80 -23.76 17.14
N GLN A 146 -15.86 -24.38 15.95
CA GLN A 146 -14.71 -24.98 15.27
C GLN A 146 -13.92 -23.94 14.45
N ASP A 147 -12.70 -24.28 14.07
CA ASP A 147 -11.90 -23.46 13.16
C ASP A 147 -12.60 -23.28 11.81
N LEU A 148 -12.41 -22.09 11.21
CA LEU A 148 -12.85 -21.85 9.83
C LEU A 148 -11.98 -22.64 8.84
N PRO A 149 -12.52 -22.96 7.64
CA PRO A 149 -11.73 -23.56 6.59
C PRO A 149 -10.46 -22.76 6.31
N ASN A 150 -9.35 -23.47 6.14
CA ASN A 150 -8.07 -22.87 5.79
C ASN A 150 -8.18 -22.03 4.50
N SER A 151 -7.61 -20.82 4.51
CA SER A 151 -7.73 -19.87 3.39
C SER A 151 -7.08 -20.36 2.10
N ARG A 152 -6.01 -21.16 2.16
CA ARG A 152 -5.39 -21.79 0.98
C ARG A 152 -6.29 -22.89 0.41
N VAL A 153 -6.93 -23.70 1.25
CA VAL A 153 -7.92 -24.69 0.78
C VAL A 153 -9.08 -23.99 0.08
N VAL A 154 -9.61 -22.92 0.67
CA VAL A 154 -10.66 -22.11 0.04
C VAL A 154 -10.17 -21.53 -1.29
N SER A 155 -8.94 -21.02 -1.34
CA SER A 155 -8.31 -20.55 -2.57
C SER A 155 -8.31 -21.63 -3.66
N LEU A 156 -7.87 -22.84 -3.34
CA LEU A 156 -7.76 -23.94 -4.32
C LEU A 156 -9.12 -24.46 -4.81
N VAL A 157 -10.13 -24.45 -3.95
CA VAL A 157 -11.44 -25.07 -4.26
C VAL A 157 -12.41 -24.06 -4.87
N ALA A 158 -12.41 -22.82 -4.39
CA ALA A 158 -13.37 -21.80 -4.81
C ALA A 158 -12.87 -20.90 -5.95
N PHE A 159 -11.55 -20.71 -6.06
CA PHE A 159 -10.96 -19.83 -7.06
C PHE A 159 -10.13 -20.65 -8.03
N GLY A 160 -10.62 -20.79 -9.26
CA GLY A 160 -9.87 -21.46 -10.34
C GLY A 160 -8.83 -20.54 -10.97
N GLU A 161 -7.92 -21.14 -11.75
CA GLU A 161 -6.94 -20.41 -12.55
C GLU A 161 -7.38 -20.41 -14.01
N GLN A 162 -7.88 -19.28 -14.50
CA GLN A 162 -8.21 -19.07 -15.90
C GLN A 162 -7.85 -17.65 -16.31
N ASP A 163 -7.28 -17.51 -17.50
CA ASP A 163 -7.04 -16.21 -18.14
C ASP A 163 -8.18 -15.94 -19.11
N ILE A 164 -9.17 -15.16 -18.65
CA ILE A 164 -10.36 -14.80 -19.43
C ILE A 164 -10.36 -13.28 -19.61
N PRO A 165 -10.13 -12.77 -20.83
CA PRO A 165 -10.23 -11.35 -21.11
C PRO A 165 -11.65 -10.83 -20.87
N ASP A 166 -11.76 -9.67 -20.23
CA ASP A 166 -13.03 -8.96 -20.08
C ASP A 166 -13.46 -8.35 -21.43
N PRO A 167 -14.69 -8.61 -21.93
CA PRO A 167 -15.15 -8.11 -23.21
C PRO A 167 -15.58 -6.63 -23.18
N GLU A 168 -15.78 -6.04 -22.00
CA GLU A 168 -16.33 -4.70 -21.81
C GLU A 168 -15.30 -3.70 -21.25
N TYR A 169 -14.47 -4.15 -20.31
CA TYR A 169 -13.54 -3.29 -19.58
C TYR A 169 -12.09 -3.45 -20.02
N THR A 170 -11.40 -2.32 -20.13
CA THR A 170 -9.95 -2.31 -20.34
C THR A 170 -9.21 -2.49 -19.01
N LEU A 171 -7.93 -2.83 -19.11
CA LEU A 171 -7.03 -2.92 -17.94
C LEU A 171 -6.97 -1.62 -17.12
N ALA A 172 -7.23 -0.46 -17.75
CA ALA A 172 -7.27 0.83 -17.08
C ALA A 172 -8.32 0.88 -15.96
N ASN A 173 -9.43 0.12 -16.08
CA ASN A 173 -10.46 0.07 -15.06
C ASN A 173 -9.95 -0.58 -13.76
N MET A 174 -9.22 -1.70 -13.89
CA MET A 174 -8.56 -2.37 -12.77
C MET A 174 -7.50 -1.45 -12.14
N GLN A 175 -6.64 -0.86 -12.97
CA GLN A 175 -5.56 0.01 -12.50
C GLN A 175 -6.10 1.26 -11.78
N TRP A 176 -7.20 1.84 -12.26
CA TRP A 176 -7.84 2.97 -11.61
C TRP A 176 -8.42 2.57 -10.25
N GLY A 177 -9.02 1.38 -10.12
CA GLY A 177 -9.45 0.83 -8.84
C GLY A 177 -8.32 0.73 -7.83
N GLN A 178 -7.12 0.31 -8.25
CA GLN A 178 -5.94 0.28 -7.39
C GLN A 178 -5.50 1.69 -6.98
N ILE A 179 -5.42 2.65 -7.91
CA ILE A 179 -5.08 4.05 -7.60
C ILE A 179 -6.01 4.63 -6.54
N MET A 180 -7.32 4.44 -6.71
CA MET A 180 -8.33 4.92 -5.76
C MET A 180 -8.20 4.24 -4.39
N THR A 181 -7.85 2.96 -4.37
CA THR A 181 -7.66 2.22 -3.11
C THR A 181 -6.45 2.75 -2.36
N HIS A 182 -5.32 2.95 -3.06
CA HIS A 182 -4.08 3.47 -2.48
C HIS A 182 -4.21 4.92 -2.00
N ASP A 183 -5.11 5.74 -2.60
CA ASP A 183 -5.37 7.10 -2.12
C ASP A 183 -6.15 7.15 -0.80
N MET A 184 -6.97 6.14 -0.52
CA MET A 184 -7.97 6.18 0.55
C MET A 184 -7.74 5.17 1.68
N SER A 185 -6.96 4.12 1.45
CA SER A 185 -6.87 2.99 2.36
C SER A 185 -5.55 2.24 2.26
N MET A 186 -4.86 2.13 3.40
CA MET A 186 -3.70 1.26 3.56
C MET A 186 -3.64 0.79 5.01
N GLN A 187 -3.70 -0.52 5.26
CA GLN A 187 -3.61 -1.02 6.62
C GLN A 187 -2.19 -0.88 7.17
N ALA A 188 -2.07 -0.44 8.42
CA ALA A 188 -0.82 -0.49 9.15
C ALA A 188 -0.38 -1.96 9.32
N GLY A 189 0.91 -2.26 9.10
CA GLY A 189 1.38 -3.65 9.12
C GLY A 189 2.66 -3.95 8.37
N GLY A 190 3.18 -2.99 7.59
CA GLY A 190 4.35 -3.19 6.73
C GLY A 190 4.08 -4.16 5.57
N THR A 191 4.79 -3.98 4.47
CA THR A 191 4.77 -4.95 3.36
C THR A 191 5.36 -6.29 3.83
N GLN A 192 4.61 -7.38 3.63
CA GLN A 192 5.07 -8.75 3.91
C GLN A 192 5.69 -9.41 2.67
N SER A 193 5.84 -8.65 1.60
CA SER A 193 6.40 -9.10 0.32
C SER A 193 7.93 -9.29 0.41
N LYS A 194 8.55 -8.79 1.49
CA LYS A 194 9.97 -9.05 1.81
C LYS A 194 10.18 -9.75 3.15
N LYS A 195 11.39 -10.31 3.28
CA LYS A 195 11.91 -10.83 4.54
C LYS A 195 11.87 -9.75 5.61
N HIS A 196 10.95 -9.91 6.55
CA HIS A 196 10.78 -9.04 7.69
C HIS A 196 11.18 -9.77 8.98
N PRO A 197 11.73 -9.08 10.00
CA PRO A 197 12.09 -9.72 11.27
C PRO A 197 10.91 -10.44 11.93
N THR A 198 9.71 -9.85 11.83
CA THR A 198 8.45 -10.47 12.21
C THR A 198 7.97 -11.36 11.08
N ARG A 199 8.05 -12.68 11.28
CA ARG A 199 7.62 -13.70 10.33
C ARG A 199 7.05 -14.90 11.06
N CYS A 200 6.21 -15.63 10.36
CA CYS A 200 5.45 -16.77 10.87
C CYS A 200 5.89 -18.08 10.21
N CYS A 201 6.59 -17.96 9.08
CA CYS A 201 7.24 -19.03 8.35
C CYS A 201 8.74 -18.74 8.26
N THR A 202 9.57 -19.78 8.18
CA THR A 202 10.98 -19.63 7.79
C THR A 202 11.08 -19.27 6.31
N ASP A 203 12.28 -18.91 5.86
CA ASP A 203 12.50 -18.57 4.45
C ASP A 203 12.31 -19.79 3.53
N GLU A 204 12.46 -20.99 4.08
CA GLU A 204 12.20 -22.28 3.44
C GLU A 204 10.72 -22.69 3.52
N GLY A 205 9.85 -21.83 4.04
CA GLY A 205 8.41 -22.09 4.11
C GLY A 205 7.99 -23.03 5.25
N LYS A 206 8.82 -23.18 6.28
CA LYS A 206 8.53 -24.03 7.46
C LYS A 206 7.82 -23.27 8.56
N LEU A 207 6.94 -23.94 9.29
CA LEU A 207 6.20 -23.29 10.38
C LEU A 207 7.13 -22.92 11.54
N ILE A 208 7.08 -21.66 11.95
CA ILE A 208 7.72 -21.24 13.19
C ILE A 208 6.80 -21.64 14.36
N GLY A 209 7.31 -22.50 15.24
CA GLY A 209 6.54 -22.98 16.39
C GLY A 209 6.01 -21.84 17.27
N LYS A 210 4.81 -22.02 17.84
CA LYS A 210 4.05 -21.00 18.57
C LYS A 210 4.85 -20.30 19.68
N GLU A 211 5.75 -21.02 20.35
CA GLU A 211 6.59 -20.48 21.43
C GLU A 211 7.61 -19.42 20.96
N ARG A 212 8.00 -19.48 19.68
CA ARG A 212 8.98 -18.56 19.06
C ARG A 212 8.32 -17.56 18.13
N ALA A 213 7.11 -17.84 17.66
CA ALA A 213 6.40 -16.97 16.74
C ALA A 213 5.93 -15.69 17.46
N PRO A 214 6.06 -14.51 16.83
CA PRO A 214 5.42 -13.29 17.31
C PRO A 214 3.91 -13.48 17.54
N SER A 215 3.33 -12.78 18.51
CA SER A 215 1.89 -12.86 18.81
C SER A 215 0.99 -12.40 17.64
N SER A 216 1.54 -11.58 16.74
CA SER A 216 0.86 -11.14 15.52
C SER A 216 0.84 -12.20 14.42
N CYS A 217 1.47 -13.36 14.63
CA CYS A 217 1.54 -14.38 13.59
C CYS A 217 0.22 -15.11 13.36
N TYR A 218 -0.12 -15.26 12.08
CA TYR A 218 -1.27 -16.04 11.66
C TYR A 218 -1.00 -16.73 10.31
N PRO A 219 -0.03 -17.66 10.26
CA PRO A 219 0.43 -18.26 9.02
C PRO A 219 -0.69 -19.00 8.30
N ILE A 220 -0.69 -18.92 6.97
CA ILE A 220 -1.60 -19.70 6.14
C ILE A 220 -0.98 -21.08 5.97
N ILE A 221 -1.62 -22.11 6.56
CA ILE A 221 -1.11 -23.47 6.49
C ILE A 221 -1.28 -24.00 5.06
N VAL A 222 -0.21 -24.58 4.51
CA VAL A 222 -0.23 -25.21 3.19
C VAL A 222 -0.74 -26.64 3.33
N PRO A 223 -1.76 -27.05 2.56
CA PRO A 223 -2.23 -28.44 2.54
C PRO A 223 -1.16 -29.40 1.98
N GLU A 224 -1.14 -30.64 2.46
CA GLU A 224 -0.16 -31.66 2.03
C GLU A 224 -0.11 -31.88 0.51
N HIS A 225 -1.26 -31.82 -0.17
CA HIS A 225 -1.40 -32.03 -1.61
C HIS A 225 -1.56 -30.71 -2.38
N ASP A 226 -1.00 -29.62 -1.88
CA ASP A 226 -1.04 -28.33 -2.56
C ASP A 226 -0.28 -28.39 -3.89
N PRO A 227 -0.92 -28.10 -5.04
CA PRO A 227 -0.28 -28.25 -6.35
C PRO A 227 0.93 -27.33 -6.55
N ALA A 228 0.99 -26.18 -5.87
CA ALA A 228 2.08 -25.22 -6.00
C ALA A 228 3.23 -25.47 -5.02
N HIS A 229 2.96 -26.14 -3.89
CA HIS A 229 3.86 -26.17 -2.75
C HIS A 229 4.27 -27.58 -2.28
N SER A 230 3.57 -28.63 -2.73
CA SER A 230 3.87 -30.03 -2.37
C SER A 230 5.25 -30.50 -2.82
N GLN A 231 5.82 -29.89 -3.87
CA GLN A 231 7.15 -30.26 -4.38
C GLN A 231 8.31 -29.66 -3.56
N THR A 232 8.04 -28.61 -2.78
CA THR A 232 9.07 -27.85 -2.04
C THR A 232 8.99 -28.05 -0.54
N ASP A 233 8.20 -29.03 -0.08
CA ASP A 233 8.00 -29.31 1.36
C ASP A 233 7.62 -28.05 2.17
N THR A 234 6.86 -27.15 1.54
CA THR A 234 6.43 -25.90 2.14
C THR A 234 5.22 -26.16 3.04
N GLU A 235 5.31 -25.78 4.31
CA GLU A 235 4.27 -26.01 5.33
C GLU A 235 3.38 -24.78 5.53
N CYS A 236 3.88 -23.58 5.23
CA CYS A 236 3.09 -22.37 5.39
C CYS A 236 3.49 -21.24 4.44
N ILE A 237 2.50 -20.40 4.16
CA ILE A 237 2.67 -19.09 3.53
C ILE A 237 2.69 -18.04 4.65
N ASN A 238 3.73 -17.21 4.64
CA ASN A 238 3.92 -16.19 5.67
C ASN A 238 2.77 -15.20 5.68
N PHE A 239 2.14 -15.03 6.84
CA PHE A 239 1.11 -14.02 7.05
C PHE A 239 1.20 -13.51 8.49
N VAL A 240 1.46 -12.21 8.61
CA VAL A 240 1.48 -11.47 9.87
C VAL A 240 0.25 -10.58 9.88
N ARG A 241 -0.47 -10.56 11.00
CA ARG A 241 -1.66 -9.74 11.15
C ARG A 241 -1.29 -8.26 11.11
N THR A 242 -2.18 -7.47 10.51
CA THR A 242 -2.11 -6.00 10.51
C THR A 242 -2.03 -5.44 11.93
N LEU A 243 -1.36 -4.30 12.07
CA LEU A 243 -1.34 -3.55 13.33
C LEU A 243 -2.72 -3.01 13.67
N THR A 244 -2.97 -2.89 14.96
CA THR A 244 -4.20 -2.37 15.53
C THR A 244 -3.88 -1.24 16.50
N ASP A 245 -4.93 -0.59 16.98
CA ASP A 245 -4.87 0.38 18.08
C ASP A 245 -4.29 -0.17 19.40
N ARG A 246 -4.14 -1.49 19.53
CA ARG A 246 -3.48 -2.12 20.68
C ARG A 246 -1.97 -1.98 20.64
N GLU A 247 -1.40 -1.85 19.44
CA GLU A 247 0.01 -1.57 19.22
C GLU A 247 0.30 -0.05 19.23
N ASP A 248 -0.74 0.80 19.16
CA ASP A 248 -0.61 2.25 19.21
C ASP A 248 -0.66 2.79 20.65
N GLN A 249 0.49 3.23 21.14
CA GLN A 249 0.62 3.82 22.47
C GLN A 249 -0.13 5.16 22.62
N CYS A 250 -0.53 5.78 21.51
CA CYS A 250 -1.26 7.03 21.47
C CYS A 250 -2.77 6.89 21.40
N THR A 251 -3.27 5.66 21.25
CA THR A 251 -4.69 5.35 21.29
C THR A 251 -4.94 4.31 22.39
N PRO A 252 -5.00 4.73 23.67
CA PRO A 252 -5.22 3.80 24.77
C PRO A 252 -6.53 3.04 24.57
N THR A 253 -6.42 1.72 24.37
CA THR A 253 -7.56 0.84 24.14
C THR A 253 -7.76 -0.03 25.36
N HIS A 254 -8.99 -0.10 25.87
CA HIS A 254 -9.27 -0.93 27.05
C HIS A 254 -9.02 -2.41 26.71
N PRO A 255 -8.42 -3.22 27.60
CA PRO A 255 -8.07 -4.62 27.29
C PRO A 255 -9.24 -5.48 26.80
N SER A 256 -10.47 -5.17 27.22
CA SER A 256 -11.69 -5.88 26.82
C SER A 256 -12.40 -5.32 25.56
N GLN A 257 -11.90 -4.23 24.97
CA GLN A 257 -12.47 -3.68 23.75
C GLN A 257 -11.96 -4.44 22.51
N PRO A 258 -12.78 -4.66 21.49
CA PRO A 258 -12.29 -5.24 20.24
C PRO A 258 -11.13 -4.45 19.63
N ALA A 259 -10.16 -5.15 19.05
CA ALA A 259 -9.03 -4.54 18.37
C ALA A 259 -9.45 -3.87 17.07
N GLU A 260 -8.90 -2.69 16.80
CA GLU A 260 -9.22 -1.86 15.65
C GLU A 260 -8.02 -1.68 14.73
N GLN A 261 -8.12 -2.13 13.49
CA GLN A 261 -7.06 -1.93 12.48
C GLN A 261 -6.86 -0.45 12.20
N LEU A 262 -5.62 -0.07 11.95
CA LEU A 262 -5.24 1.30 11.65
C LEU A 262 -5.04 1.50 10.14
N THR A 263 -5.43 2.67 9.64
CA THR A 263 -5.00 3.17 8.32
C THR A 263 -3.75 4.03 8.44
N THR A 264 -2.83 3.95 7.47
CA THR A 264 -1.62 4.79 7.39
C THR A 264 -1.74 5.91 6.36
N VAL A 265 -2.87 6.00 5.66
CA VAL A 265 -3.17 7.05 4.68
C VAL A 265 -4.43 7.82 5.03
N THR A 266 -4.60 8.99 4.43
CA THR A 266 -5.82 9.80 4.55
C THR A 266 -7.03 9.05 4.00
N SER A 267 -8.22 9.28 4.56
CA SER A 267 -9.46 8.64 4.07
C SER A 267 -10.14 9.41 2.92
N TYR A 268 -9.48 10.43 2.38
CA TYR A 268 -10.03 11.33 1.37
C TYR A 268 -9.49 10.99 -0.02
N LEU A 269 -10.24 11.37 -1.05
CA LEU A 269 -9.74 11.40 -2.42
C LEU A 269 -9.03 12.74 -2.65
N ASP A 270 -7.74 12.79 -2.33
CA ASP A 270 -6.95 14.01 -2.37
C ASP A 270 -5.55 13.85 -2.98
N LEU A 271 -5.29 12.71 -3.63
CA LEU A 271 -4.01 12.37 -4.25
C LEU A 271 -2.88 12.28 -3.22
N SER A 272 -3.19 11.81 -2.01
CA SER A 272 -2.20 11.40 -1.02
C SER A 272 -1.20 10.39 -1.59
N LEU A 273 -1.60 9.54 -2.55
CA LEU A 273 -0.66 8.64 -3.22
C LEU A 273 0.44 9.38 -4.02
N VAL A 274 0.18 10.63 -4.41
CA VAL A 274 1.13 11.50 -5.13
C VAL A 274 1.84 12.45 -4.17
N TYR A 275 1.10 13.04 -3.23
CA TYR A 275 1.60 14.13 -2.39
C TYR A 275 2.08 13.68 -1.01
N GLY A 276 1.79 12.45 -0.62
CA GLY A 276 2.10 11.91 0.70
C GLY A 276 1.11 12.37 1.77
N ASN A 277 1.22 11.70 2.90
CA ASN A 277 0.30 11.76 4.04
C ASN A 277 0.85 12.59 5.21
N SER A 278 1.99 13.27 5.01
CA SER A 278 2.63 14.12 6.00
C SER A 278 3.57 15.12 5.33
N ASP A 279 3.89 16.22 6.01
CA ASP A 279 4.92 17.18 5.57
C ASP A 279 6.28 16.48 5.35
N GLN A 280 6.63 15.51 6.19
CA GLN A 280 7.88 14.77 6.10
C GLN A 280 7.96 13.95 4.81
N GLN A 281 6.90 13.21 4.48
CA GLN A 281 6.85 12.42 3.25
C GLN A 281 6.85 13.32 2.01
N ASN A 282 6.03 14.38 2.05
CA ASN A 282 5.93 15.35 0.96
C ASN A 282 7.27 16.08 0.69
N ALA A 283 8.06 16.35 1.73
CA ALA A 283 9.37 16.99 1.58
C ALA A 283 10.36 16.15 0.75
N GLY A 284 10.25 14.82 0.79
CA GLY A 284 11.10 13.93 -0.02
C GLY A 284 10.77 13.91 -1.51
N ILE A 285 9.54 14.30 -1.87
CA ILE A 285 9.01 14.21 -3.25
C ILE A 285 8.78 15.57 -3.91
N ARG A 286 9.13 16.67 -3.24
CA ARG A 286 9.04 18.03 -3.80
C ARG A 286 10.39 18.57 -4.23
N ALA A 287 10.40 19.30 -5.34
CA ALA A 287 11.59 19.99 -5.81
C ALA A 287 11.82 21.35 -5.11
N PHE A 288 10.80 21.87 -4.42
CA PHE A 288 10.79 23.21 -3.80
C PHE A 288 11.14 24.37 -4.73
N THR A 289 11.10 24.14 -6.05
CA THR A 289 11.45 25.10 -7.09
C THR A 289 10.30 25.22 -8.06
N GLY A 290 9.77 26.44 -8.25
CA GLY A 290 8.65 26.69 -9.16
C GLY A 290 7.36 25.92 -8.85
N GLY A 291 7.19 25.41 -7.62
CA GLY A 291 6.04 24.60 -7.23
C GLY A 291 6.05 23.16 -7.76
N ARG A 292 7.18 22.67 -8.30
CA ARG A 292 7.28 21.34 -8.91
C ARG A 292 7.49 20.19 -7.91
N MET A 293 7.12 18.99 -8.34
CA MET A 293 7.55 17.73 -7.73
C MET A 293 8.99 17.41 -8.13
N ALA A 294 9.68 16.64 -7.30
CA ALA A 294 11.00 16.12 -7.62
C ALA A 294 10.89 15.10 -8.76
N VAL A 295 11.86 15.11 -9.66
CA VAL A 295 11.91 14.21 -10.82
C VAL A 295 13.36 13.81 -11.11
N VAL A 296 13.53 12.70 -11.83
CA VAL A 296 14.78 12.32 -12.48
C VAL A 296 14.56 12.25 -13.99
N GLU A 297 15.51 12.80 -14.75
CA GLU A 297 15.45 12.76 -16.21
C GLU A 297 16.09 11.47 -16.72
N ARG A 298 15.37 10.74 -17.57
CA ARG A 298 15.90 9.56 -18.28
C ARG A 298 15.40 9.60 -19.72
N ASP A 299 16.34 9.51 -20.66
CA ASP A 299 16.11 9.55 -22.10
C ASP A 299 15.27 10.75 -22.56
N GLY A 300 15.45 11.91 -21.93
CA GLY A 300 14.72 13.15 -22.23
C GLY A 300 13.30 13.24 -21.64
N TYR A 301 12.93 12.30 -20.77
CA TYR A 301 11.63 12.28 -20.06
C TYR A 301 11.81 12.44 -18.55
N GLU A 302 10.87 13.12 -17.91
CA GLU A 302 10.81 13.25 -16.45
C GLU A 302 10.11 12.01 -15.84
N TRP A 303 10.71 11.46 -14.79
CA TRP A 303 10.18 10.34 -14.03
C TRP A 303 10.17 10.64 -12.53
N PRO A 304 9.37 9.93 -11.71
CA PRO A 304 9.48 10.03 -10.27
C PRO A 304 10.90 9.67 -9.80
N PRO A 305 11.37 10.26 -8.69
CA PRO A 305 12.70 10.00 -8.18
C PRO A 305 12.82 8.56 -7.68
N ASN A 306 14.04 8.02 -7.67
CA ASN A 306 14.29 6.70 -7.10
C ASN A 306 14.11 6.71 -5.58
N ASN A 307 13.53 5.65 -5.05
CA ASN A 307 13.39 5.46 -3.62
C ASN A 307 14.75 5.14 -2.99
N PRO A 308 15.24 5.95 -2.02
CA PRO A 308 16.52 5.66 -1.35
C PRO A 308 16.48 4.34 -0.56
N ASN A 309 15.30 3.85 -0.21
CA ASN A 309 15.04 2.61 0.50
C ASN A 309 14.54 1.48 -0.42
N ALA A 310 14.86 1.53 -1.72
CA ALA A 310 14.41 0.54 -2.70
C ALA A 310 14.66 -0.92 -2.26
N THR A 311 15.80 -1.19 -1.61
CA THR A 311 16.16 -2.53 -1.14
C THR A 311 15.32 -3.04 0.03
N THR A 312 14.55 -2.19 0.71
CA THR A 312 13.62 -2.58 1.77
C THR A 312 12.16 -2.49 1.34
N GLU A 313 11.81 -1.61 0.39
CA GLU A 313 10.40 -1.33 0.04
C GLU A 313 9.93 -2.07 -1.23
N CYS A 314 10.75 -2.13 -2.29
CA CYS A 314 10.35 -2.76 -3.56
C CYS A 314 11.04 -4.09 -3.81
N GLU A 315 10.35 -5.09 -4.37
CA GLU A 315 10.92 -6.39 -4.77
C GLU A 315 11.85 -6.28 -5.98
N ASN A 316 12.95 -5.56 -5.85
CA ASN A 316 13.92 -5.42 -6.92
C ASN A 316 14.85 -6.65 -6.93
N GLU A 317 14.80 -7.44 -8.00
CA GLU A 317 15.71 -8.57 -8.23
C GLU A 317 17.10 -8.08 -8.69
N SER A 318 17.15 -6.93 -9.37
CA SER A 318 18.36 -6.28 -9.85
C SER A 318 18.47 -4.81 -9.41
N ARG A 319 19.69 -4.26 -9.46
CA ARG A 319 19.91 -2.82 -9.19
C ARG A 319 19.41 -1.90 -10.32
N ASP A 320 19.07 -2.49 -11.48
CA ASP A 320 18.55 -1.77 -12.63
C ASP A 320 17.02 -1.63 -12.58
N GLU A 321 16.36 -2.38 -11.69
CA GLU A 321 14.95 -2.20 -11.38
C GLU A 321 14.71 -0.95 -10.55
N VAL A 322 13.64 -0.25 -10.90
CA VAL A 322 13.37 1.08 -10.39
C VAL A 322 12.23 1.01 -9.39
N CYS A 323 12.56 1.30 -8.13
CA CYS A 323 11.60 1.59 -7.09
C CYS A 323 11.41 3.10 -7.05
N TYR A 324 10.20 3.60 -7.29
CA TYR A 324 9.94 5.03 -7.25
C TYR A 324 9.60 5.50 -5.84
N LEU A 325 10.06 6.69 -5.51
CA LEU A 325 9.61 7.43 -4.34
C LEU A 325 8.35 8.21 -4.71
N ALA A 326 7.24 7.91 -4.05
CA ALA A 326 5.95 8.55 -4.23
C ALA A 326 5.33 8.94 -2.87
N GLY A 327 4.09 9.44 -2.90
CA GLY A 327 3.29 9.69 -1.70
C GLY A 327 2.73 8.41 -1.05
N ASP A 328 2.87 7.28 -1.73
CA ASP A 328 2.44 5.95 -1.30
C ASP A 328 3.62 4.96 -1.39
N SER A 329 3.57 3.90 -0.57
CA SER A 329 4.62 2.88 -0.45
C SER A 329 4.25 1.55 -1.09
#